data_AF-A0A956D924-F1
#
_entry.id   AF-A0A956D924-F1
#
_cell.length_a   1.000
_cell.length_b   1.000
_cell.length_c   1.000
_cell.angle_alpha   90.00
_cell.angle_beta   90.00
_cell.angle_gamma   90.00
#
_symmetry.space_group_name_H-M   'P 1'
#
loop_
_entity.id
_entity.type
_entity.pdbx_description
1 polymer ?
#
loop_
_entity_poly.entity_id
_entity_poly.type
_entity_poly.pdbx_seq_one_letter_code
_entity_poly.pdbx_strand_id
1 'polypeptide(L)'
;MSLQSQNVAALVAAYTSPARFSSAHSAALALQLRAAAPKTMTADQRKALETVLQRAAEVGEIRKARERTAPPAVRARRAELASSWTSLHAALSALVNIPKELSPMGAEAAELVDRLFPEGVAFTTADALSLFGRSQMLLQRIEEEGLRARIDALVTPMLMRSAEVAFEGIGEVLGISADTSSLPPRALAEANGRFAYAVTTYARALSITLDPEDEAGVRVFLAAMAPIDGARVVPGRAKAADEEFEDEPSEPGAPNEPTSPETPEEDPDAPYVPASDDPIDNPFIT
;
A
#
# COMPACT_ATOMS: atom_id res chain seq x y z
N MET A 1 -4.13 -5.70 53.85
CA MET A 1 -3.45 -5.26 52.61
C MET A 1 -3.02 -3.82 52.79
N SER A 2 -1.72 -3.54 52.73
CA SER A 2 -1.17 -2.17 52.82
C SER A 2 -1.59 -1.34 51.58
N LEU A 3 -1.81 -0.04 51.74
CA LEU A 3 -2.07 0.91 50.64
C LEU A 3 -0.96 0.89 49.56
N GLN A 4 0.28 0.58 49.93
CA GLN A 4 1.39 0.41 48.98
C GLN A 4 1.19 -0.79 48.06
N SER A 5 0.74 -1.93 48.60
CA SER A 5 0.51 -3.15 47.80
C SER A 5 -0.67 -2.97 46.83
N GLN A 6 -1.69 -2.20 47.20
CA GLN A 6 -2.81 -1.85 46.32
C GLN A 6 -2.37 -0.99 45.12
N ASN A 7 -1.41 -0.08 45.32
CA ASN A 7 -0.86 0.74 44.25
C ASN A 7 0.01 -0.06 43.26
N VAL A 8 0.80 -1.03 43.75
CA VAL A 8 1.62 -1.90 42.88
C VAL A 8 0.72 -2.81 42.02
N ALA A 9 -0.33 -3.37 42.61
CA ALA A 9 -1.29 -4.20 41.87
C ALA A 9 -1.97 -3.42 40.72
N ALA A 10 -2.36 -2.17 40.95
CA ALA A 10 -2.93 -1.30 39.93
C ALA A 10 -1.94 -1.00 38.79
N LEU A 11 -0.66 -0.75 39.12
CA LEU A 11 0.41 -0.54 38.14
C LEU A 11 0.65 -1.79 37.28
N VAL A 12 0.74 -2.96 37.90
CA VAL A 12 0.89 -4.22 37.16
C VAL A 12 -0.34 -4.49 36.28
N ALA A 13 -1.54 -4.22 36.77
CA ALA A 13 -2.77 -4.35 35.99
C ALA A 13 -2.78 -3.43 34.76
N ALA A 14 -2.21 -2.24 34.87
CA ALA A 14 -2.08 -1.31 33.74
C ALA A 14 -1.24 -1.91 32.61
N TYR A 15 -0.19 -2.69 32.89
CA TYR A 15 0.67 -3.31 31.86
C TYR A 15 0.23 -4.71 31.41
N THR A 16 -0.51 -5.44 32.24
CA THR A 16 -0.96 -6.82 31.97
C THR A 16 -2.36 -6.90 31.35
N SER A 17 -2.97 -5.75 31.09
CA SER A 17 -4.19 -5.62 30.28
C SER A 17 -3.85 -5.46 28.79
N PRO A 18 -4.62 -6.07 27.88
CA PRO A 18 -4.44 -5.85 26.44
C PRO A 18 -4.57 -4.37 26.08
N ALA A 19 -3.59 -3.85 25.34
CA ALA A 19 -3.60 -2.49 24.81
C ALA A 19 -3.53 -2.51 23.27
N ARG A 20 -4.05 -1.46 22.64
CA ARG A 20 -3.93 -1.29 21.18
C ARG A 20 -2.63 -0.54 20.86
N PHE A 21 -1.96 -0.96 19.80
CA PHE A 21 -0.76 -0.34 19.26
C PHE A 21 -0.97 -0.07 17.78
N SER A 22 -0.42 1.05 17.28
CA SER A 22 -0.37 1.29 15.83
C SER A 22 0.59 0.28 15.19
N SER A 23 0.19 -0.30 14.05
CA SER A 23 1.06 -1.20 13.28
C SER A 23 2.35 -0.54 12.81
N ALA A 24 2.38 0.80 12.70
CA ALA A 24 3.58 1.54 12.35
C ALA A 24 4.65 1.47 13.45
N HIS A 25 4.23 1.35 14.71
CA HIS A 25 5.11 1.38 15.87
C HIS A 25 5.53 0.00 16.39
N SER A 26 4.92 -1.09 15.92
CA SER A 26 5.15 -2.44 16.45
C SER A 26 6.63 -2.87 16.45
N ALA A 27 7.36 -2.59 15.37
CA ALA A 27 8.79 -2.92 15.27
C ALA A 27 9.65 -2.10 16.23
N ALA A 28 9.41 -0.78 16.28
CA ALA A 28 10.14 0.13 17.18
C ALA A 28 9.89 -0.23 18.65
N LEU A 29 8.63 -0.46 19.03
CA LEU A 29 8.25 -0.85 20.38
C LEU A 29 8.91 -2.17 20.79
N ALA A 30 8.91 -3.18 19.92
CA ALA A 30 9.53 -4.48 20.22
C ALA A 30 11.05 -4.35 20.47
N LEU A 31 11.74 -3.51 19.70
CA LEU A 31 13.16 -3.22 19.89
C LEU A 31 13.43 -2.43 21.18
N GLN A 32 12.57 -1.47 21.51
CA GLN A 32 12.66 -0.72 22.76
C GLN A 32 12.43 -1.62 23.98
N LEU A 33 11.44 -2.51 23.93
CA LEU A 33 11.22 -3.53 24.97
C LEU A 33 12.42 -4.45 25.15
N ARG A 34 13.07 -4.84 24.04
CA ARG A 34 14.32 -5.62 24.11
C ARG A 34 15.46 -4.83 24.75
N ALA A 35 15.59 -3.55 24.44
CA ALA A 35 16.62 -2.69 25.01
C ALA A 35 16.38 -2.41 26.51
N ALA A 36 15.12 -2.29 26.92
CA ALA A 36 14.71 -2.07 28.31
C ALA A 36 14.62 -3.36 29.14
N ALA A 37 14.77 -4.53 28.52
CA ALA A 37 14.62 -5.81 29.18
C ALA A 37 15.60 -5.96 30.37
N PRO A 38 15.18 -6.55 31.50
CA PRO A 38 16.08 -6.80 32.62
C PRO A 38 17.28 -7.65 32.23
N LYS A 39 18.47 -7.37 32.79
CA LYS A 39 19.69 -8.15 32.50
C LYS A 39 19.58 -9.62 32.94
N THR A 40 18.83 -9.86 34.01
CA THR A 40 18.57 -11.19 34.58
C THR A 40 17.11 -11.57 34.30
N MET A 41 16.89 -12.30 33.21
CA MET A 41 15.57 -12.85 32.87
C MET A 41 15.56 -14.36 33.03
N THR A 42 14.42 -14.90 33.47
CA THR A 42 14.13 -16.34 33.38
C THR A 42 13.98 -16.79 31.93
N ALA A 43 14.00 -18.11 31.70
CA ALA A 43 13.78 -18.67 30.37
C ALA A 43 12.40 -18.27 29.80
N ASP A 44 11.37 -18.27 30.63
CA ASP A 44 10.00 -17.90 30.22
C ASP A 44 9.87 -16.42 29.85
N GLN A 45 10.52 -15.53 30.60
CA GLN A 45 10.56 -14.09 30.30
C GLN A 45 11.27 -13.82 28.97
N ARG A 46 12.38 -14.53 28.71
CA ARG A 46 13.11 -14.43 27.44
C ARG A 46 12.28 -14.91 26.27
N LYS A 47 11.63 -16.06 26.41
CA LYS A 47 10.73 -16.62 25.39
C LYS A 47 9.55 -15.70 25.08
N ALA A 48 8.99 -15.05 26.11
CA ALA A 48 7.92 -14.08 25.92
C ALA A 48 8.40 -12.84 25.14
N LEU A 49 9.59 -12.32 25.45
CA LEU A 49 10.20 -11.21 24.69
C LEU A 49 10.53 -11.60 23.24
N GLU A 50 11.06 -12.79 23.01
CA GLU A 50 11.29 -13.31 21.65
C GLU A 50 9.99 -13.41 20.86
N THR A 51 8.91 -13.82 21.52
CA THR A 51 7.57 -13.84 20.90
C THR A 51 7.12 -12.43 20.49
N VAL A 52 7.39 -11.41 21.31
CA VAL A 52 7.09 -10.00 20.95
C VAL A 52 7.85 -9.59 19.69
N LEU A 53 9.15 -9.90 19.59
CA LEU A 53 9.96 -9.59 18.41
C LEU A 53 9.43 -10.31 17.16
N GLN A 54 9.07 -11.58 17.28
CA GLN A 54 8.52 -12.38 16.18
C GLN A 54 7.20 -11.79 15.68
N ARG A 55 6.27 -11.43 16.58
CA ARG A 55 4.98 -10.84 16.19
C ARG A 55 5.14 -9.45 15.59
N ALA A 56 6.11 -8.66 16.04
CA ALA A 56 6.42 -7.37 15.42
C ALA A 56 6.95 -7.55 13.98
N ALA A 57 7.79 -8.56 13.74
CA ALA A 57 8.25 -8.90 12.40
C ALA A 57 7.09 -9.32 11.48
N GLU A 58 6.16 -10.14 11.98
CA GLU A 58 4.94 -10.53 11.23
C GLU A 58 4.10 -9.32 10.80
N VAL A 59 3.89 -8.35 11.70
CA VAL A 59 3.19 -7.08 11.37
C VAL A 59 3.95 -6.34 10.26
N GLY A 60 5.28 -6.28 10.35
CA GLY A 60 6.13 -5.65 9.34
C GLY A 60 6.01 -6.28 7.95
N GLU A 61 6.02 -7.60 7.85
CA GLU A 61 5.89 -8.31 6.57
C GLU A 61 4.50 -8.09 5.93
N ILE A 62 3.44 -8.09 6.74
CA ILE A 62 2.08 -7.81 6.25
C ILE A 62 1.97 -6.37 5.73
N ARG A 63 2.56 -5.40 6.43
CA ARG A 63 2.61 -4.00 5.96
C ARG A 63 3.36 -3.85 4.65
N LYS A 64 4.55 -4.45 4.53
CA LYS A 64 5.34 -4.43 3.29
C LYS A 64 4.55 -5.02 2.11
N ALA A 65 3.84 -6.11 2.33
CA ALA A 65 3.01 -6.72 1.29
C ALA A 65 1.82 -5.82 0.89
N ARG A 66 1.20 -5.07 1.82
CA ARG A 66 0.20 -4.04 1.48
C ARG A 66 0.80 -2.87 0.70
N GLU A 67 1.95 -2.35 1.13
CA GLU A 67 2.63 -1.24 0.44
C GLU A 67 2.99 -1.60 -1.01
N ARG A 68 3.36 -2.86 -1.30
CA ARG A 68 3.60 -3.34 -2.67
C ARG A 68 2.39 -3.21 -3.60
N THR A 69 1.17 -3.30 -3.06
CA THR A 69 -0.08 -3.23 -3.83
C THR A 69 -0.76 -1.85 -3.73
N ALA A 70 -0.12 -0.89 -3.09
CA ALA A 70 -0.68 0.45 -2.89
C ALA A 70 -0.78 1.23 -4.23
N PRO A 71 -1.75 2.16 -4.37
CA PRO A 71 -1.94 2.92 -5.60
C PRO A 71 -0.69 3.61 -6.15
N PRO A 72 0.21 4.21 -5.34
CA PRO A 72 1.47 4.76 -5.84
C PRO A 72 2.41 3.72 -6.47
N ALA A 73 2.53 2.53 -5.87
CA ALA A 73 3.36 1.45 -6.38
C ALA A 73 2.81 0.90 -7.70
N VAL A 74 1.49 0.73 -7.79
CA VAL A 74 0.79 0.33 -9.02
C VAL A 74 1.01 1.38 -10.13
N ARG A 75 0.88 2.68 -9.82
CA ARG A 75 1.12 3.76 -10.79
C ARG A 75 2.56 3.76 -11.31
N ALA A 76 3.56 3.57 -10.43
CA ALA A 76 4.97 3.51 -10.83
C ALA A 76 5.25 2.35 -11.78
N ARG A 77 4.83 1.12 -11.43
CA ARG A 77 5.01 -0.07 -12.29
C ARG A 77 4.26 0.03 -13.61
N ARG A 78 3.06 0.60 -13.59
CA ARG A 78 2.31 0.89 -14.80
C ARG A 78 3.07 1.86 -15.72
N ALA A 79 3.65 2.93 -15.17
CA ALA A 79 4.43 3.89 -15.95
C ALA A 79 5.69 3.26 -16.57
N GLU A 80 6.37 2.39 -15.83
CA GLU A 80 7.53 1.62 -16.34
C GLU A 80 7.13 0.77 -17.55
N LEU A 81 6.06 -0.04 -17.44
CA LEU A 81 5.59 -0.89 -18.54
C LEU A 81 5.14 -0.07 -19.77
N ALA A 82 4.41 1.02 -19.54
CA ALA A 82 4.02 1.94 -20.61
C ALA A 82 5.25 2.53 -21.34
N SER A 83 6.28 2.92 -20.58
CA SER A 83 7.52 3.47 -21.12
C SER A 83 8.31 2.43 -21.92
N SER A 84 8.36 1.17 -21.46
CA SER A 84 9.05 0.09 -22.15
C SER A 84 8.45 -0.19 -23.53
N TRP A 85 7.12 -0.30 -23.64
CA TRP A 85 6.45 -0.48 -24.92
C TRP A 85 6.61 0.73 -25.85
N THR A 86 6.48 1.95 -25.30
CA THR A 86 6.68 3.18 -26.07
C THR A 86 8.10 3.26 -26.63
N SER A 87 9.10 2.89 -25.83
CA SER A 87 10.51 2.90 -26.24
C SER A 87 10.81 1.86 -27.32
N LEU A 88 10.27 0.64 -27.19
CA LEU A 88 10.40 -0.40 -28.20
C LEU A 88 9.77 0.03 -29.53
N HIS A 89 8.55 0.55 -29.49
CA HIS A 89 7.86 1.06 -30.67
C HIS A 89 8.62 2.22 -31.32
N ALA A 90 9.13 3.18 -30.53
CA ALA A 90 9.88 4.32 -31.04
C ALA A 90 11.18 3.88 -31.75
N ALA A 91 11.89 2.90 -31.20
CA ALA A 91 13.11 2.37 -31.81
C ALA A 91 12.83 1.68 -33.14
N LEU A 92 11.79 0.84 -33.22
CA LEU A 92 11.38 0.19 -34.47
C LEU A 92 10.90 1.23 -35.48
N SER A 93 10.08 2.20 -35.06
CA SER A 93 9.57 3.28 -35.92
C SER A 93 10.68 4.14 -36.50
N ALA A 94 11.79 4.35 -35.76
CA ALA A 94 12.94 5.06 -36.28
C ALA A 94 13.58 4.34 -37.48
N LEU A 95 13.65 3.00 -37.42
CA LEU A 95 14.21 2.17 -38.50
C LEU A 95 13.32 2.14 -39.75
N VAL A 96 12.00 2.24 -39.59
CA VAL A 96 11.04 2.30 -40.72
C VAL A 96 11.39 3.42 -41.72
N ASN A 97 11.99 4.52 -41.24
CA ASN A 97 12.36 5.65 -42.09
C ASN A 97 13.62 5.42 -42.93
N ILE A 98 14.31 4.28 -42.77
CA ILE A 98 15.50 3.94 -43.56
C ILE A 98 15.05 3.48 -44.96
N PRO A 99 15.49 4.17 -46.04
CA PRO A 99 15.19 3.75 -47.41
C PRO A 99 15.64 2.32 -47.68
N LYS A 100 14.76 1.53 -48.31
CA LYS A 100 15.01 0.12 -48.65
C LYS A 100 16.24 -0.08 -49.54
N GLU A 101 16.61 0.95 -50.32
CA GLU A 101 17.78 0.96 -51.19
C GLU A 101 19.09 0.96 -50.38
N LEU A 102 19.05 1.44 -49.13
CA LEU A 102 20.21 1.49 -48.23
C LEU A 102 20.27 0.27 -47.31
N SER A 103 19.13 -0.25 -46.88
CA SER A 103 19.08 -1.43 -46.00
C SER A 103 17.71 -2.11 -46.02
N PRO A 104 17.65 -3.46 -45.98
CA PRO A 104 16.39 -4.20 -45.79
C PRO A 104 15.75 -3.96 -44.41
N MET A 105 16.51 -3.45 -43.43
CA MET A 105 16.05 -3.27 -42.04
C MET A 105 14.81 -2.40 -41.92
N GLY A 106 14.63 -1.39 -42.78
CA GLY A 106 13.45 -0.52 -42.73
C GLY A 106 12.16 -1.27 -43.07
N ALA A 107 12.21 -2.18 -44.05
CA ALA A 107 11.06 -3.01 -44.42
C ALA A 107 10.75 -4.06 -43.34
N GLU A 108 11.79 -4.67 -42.76
CA GLU A 108 11.62 -5.63 -41.65
C GLU A 108 11.05 -4.97 -40.40
N ALA A 109 11.51 -3.75 -40.06
CA ALA A 109 10.98 -2.98 -38.95
C ALA A 109 9.52 -2.57 -39.19
N ALA A 110 9.16 -2.19 -40.42
CA ALA A 110 7.79 -1.86 -40.78
C ALA A 110 6.84 -3.04 -40.59
N GLU A 111 7.24 -4.25 -41.02
CA GLU A 111 6.46 -5.47 -40.79
C GLU A 111 6.24 -5.72 -39.29
N LEU A 112 7.27 -5.55 -38.45
CA LEU A 112 7.14 -5.72 -37.00
C LEU A 112 6.24 -4.67 -36.35
N VAL A 113 6.34 -3.41 -36.79
CA VAL A 113 5.48 -2.33 -36.27
C VAL A 113 4.01 -2.60 -36.63
N ASP A 114 3.71 -2.90 -37.89
CA ASP A 114 2.33 -3.20 -38.31
C ASP A 114 1.76 -4.42 -37.59
N ARG A 115 2.62 -5.42 -37.34
CA ARG A 115 2.22 -6.66 -36.69
C ARG A 115 1.97 -6.48 -35.20
N LEU A 116 2.87 -5.84 -34.48
CA LEU A 116 2.81 -5.71 -33.01
C LEU A 116 2.04 -4.47 -32.55
N PHE A 117 2.09 -3.38 -33.31
CA PHE A 117 1.55 -2.08 -32.96
C PHE A 117 0.66 -1.49 -34.08
N PRO A 118 -0.38 -2.22 -34.54
CA PRO A 118 -1.24 -1.75 -35.63
C PRO A 118 -1.97 -0.43 -35.31
N GLU A 119 -2.21 -0.17 -34.03
CA GLU A 119 -2.81 1.07 -33.50
C GLU A 119 -1.77 1.95 -32.78
N GLY A 120 -0.49 1.70 -33.04
CA GLY A 120 0.62 2.27 -32.30
C GLY A 120 0.62 1.82 -30.83
N VAL A 121 0.95 2.75 -29.94
CA VAL A 121 1.09 2.51 -28.50
C VAL A 121 -0.01 3.15 -27.66
N ALA A 122 -1.18 3.44 -28.24
CA ALA A 122 -2.31 4.08 -27.54
C ALA A 122 -2.74 3.31 -26.27
N PHE A 123 -2.63 1.97 -26.28
CA PHE A 123 -2.94 1.10 -25.14
C PHE A 123 -2.12 1.40 -23.87
N THR A 124 -0.96 2.06 -23.99
CA THR A 124 -0.13 2.46 -22.84
C THR A 124 -0.80 3.50 -21.94
N THR A 125 -1.85 4.16 -22.44
CA THR A 125 -2.69 5.11 -21.70
C THR A 125 -3.82 4.44 -20.90
N ALA A 126 -4.12 3.17 -21.15
CA ALA A 126 -5.17 2.42 -20.46
C ALA A 126 -4.79 2.12 -18.99
N ASP A 127 -5.78 1.83 -18.12
CA ASP A 127 -5.54 1.47 -16.71
C ASP A 127 -4.60 0.26 -16.55
N ALA A 128 -4.12 0.01 -15.32
CA ALA A 128 -3.09 -1.00 -15.07
C ALA A 128 -3.51 -2.42 -15.47
N LEU A 129 -4.78 -2.80 -15.28
CA LEU A 129 -5.28 -4.13 -15.66
C LEU A 129 -5.38 -4.25 -17.19
N SER A 130 -5.91 -3.22 -17.85
CA SER A 130 -5.99 -3.18 -19.30
C SER A 130 -4.60 -3.21 -19.96
N LEU A 131 -3.64 -2.44 -19.43
CA LEU A 131 -2.25 -2.46 -19.88
C LEU A 131 -1.61 -3.84 -19.68
N PHE A 132 -1.84 -4.47 -18.53
CA PHE A 132 -1.36 -5.83 -18.25
C PHE A 132 -1.90 -6.83 -19.28
N GLY A 133 -3.22 -6.88 -19.47
CA GLY A 133 -3.85 -7.80 -20.41
C GLY A 133 -3.35 -7.61 -21.84
N ARG A 134 -3.22 -6.36 -22.31
CA ARG A 134 -2.68 -6.08 -23.64
C ARG A 134 -1.22 -6.47 -23.78
N SER A 135 -0.41 -6.24 -22.74
CA SER A 135 1.01 -6.60 -22.73
C SER A 135 1.19 -8.12 -22.77
N GLN A 136 0.36 -8.88 -22.05
CA GLN A 136 0.36 -10.34 -22.08
C GLN A 136 0.09 -10.85 -23.50
N MET A 137 -0.93 -10.32 -24.19
CA MET A 137 -1.23 -10.69 -25.58
C MET A 137 -0.06 -10.41 -26.52
N LEU A 138 0.63 -9.26 -26.37
CA LEU A 138 1.80 -8.92 -27.18
C LEU A 138 2.97 -9.87 -26.95
N LEU A 139 3.27 -10.16 -25.68
CA LEU A 139 4.35 -11.09 -25.32
C LEU A 139 4.07 -12.49 -25.85
N GLN A 140 2.85 -12.99 -25.67
CA GLN A 140 2.42 -14.28 -26.21
C GLN A 140 2.56 -14.33 -27.73
N ARG A 141 2.14 -13.27 -28.44
CA ARG A 141 2.28 -13.20 -29.89
C ARG A 141 3.74 -13.19 -30.35
N ILE A 142 4.61 -12.45 -29.67
CA ILE A 142 6.05 -12.41 -29.96
C ILE A 142 6.66 -13.80 -29.83
N GLU A 143 6.25 -14.56 -28.83
CA GLU A 143 6.69 -15.94 -28.61
C GLU A 143 6.13 -16.89 -29.68
N GLU A 144 4.81 -16.93 -29.87
CA GLU A 144 4.13 -17.81 -30.82
C GLU A 144 4.59 -17.62 -32.26
N GLU A 145 4.86 -16.38 -32.66
CA GLU A 145 5.30 -16.04 -34.02
C GLU A 145 6.83 -16.00 -34.16
N GLY A 146 7.59 -16.31 -33.11
CA GLY A 146 9.05 -16.36 -33.14
C GLY A 146 9.72 -15.01 -33.43
N LEU A 147 9.08 -13.90 -33.04
CA LEU A 147 9.52 -12.55 -33.41
C LEU A 147 10.69 -12.03 -32.57
N ARG A 148 10.98 -12.65 -31.42
CA ARG A 148 12.02 -12.18 -30.49
C ARG A 148 13.38 -11.98 -31.17
N ALA A 149 13.87 -13.00 -31.87
CA ALA A 149 15.17 -12.93 -32.54
C ALA A 149 15.20 -11.85 -33.64
N ARG A 150 14.07 -11.61 -34.31
CA ARG A 150 13.93 -10.55 -35.33
C ARG A 150 14.00 -9.17 -34.68
N ILE A 151 13.32 -8.98 -33.55
CA ILE A 151 13.37 -7.73 -32.78
C ILE A 151 14.80 -7.45 -32.30
N ASP A 152 15.46 -8.45 -31.68
CA ASP A 152 16.81 -8.32 -31.13
C ASP A 152 17.89 -8.08 -32.20
N ALA A 153 17.63 -8.48 -33.46
CA ALA A 153 18.51 -8.18 -34.60
C ALA A 153 18.39 -6.74 -35.10
N LEU A 154 17.23 -6.10 -34.90
CA LEU A 154 16.96 -4.75 -35.41
C LEU A 154 17.24 -3.67 -34.36
N VAL A 155 16.89 -3.92 -33.10
CA VAL A 155 17.03 -2.96 -32.01
C VAL A 155 17.81 -3.59 -30.84
N THR A 156 18.25 -2.76 -29.90
CA THR A 156 18.96 -3.27 -28.73
C THR A 156 18.09 -4.28 -27.95
N PRO A 157 18.60 -5.48 -27.61
CA PRO A 157 17.84 -6.48 -26.85
C PRO A 157 17.36 -6.01 -25.48
N MET A 158 17.96 -4.92 -24.95
CA MET A 158 17.54 -4.28 -23.71
C MET A 158 16.12 -3.70 -23.77
N LEU A 159 15.62 -3.31 -24.95
CA LEU A 159 14.26 -2.79 -25.07
C LEU A 159 13.22 -3.87 -24.83
N MET A 160 13.41 -5.05 -25.43
CA MET A 160 12.51 -6.18 -25.21
C MET A 160 12.59 -6.69 -23.77
N ARG A 161 13.82 -6.84 -23.25
CA ARG A 161 14.04 -7.23 -21.85
C ARG A 161 13.39 -6.27 -20.85
N SER A 162 13.41 -4.97 -21.14
CA SER A 162 12.75 -3.96 -20.32
C SER A 162 11.24 -4.18 -20.25
N ALA A 163 10.59 -4.49 -21.37
CA ALA A 163 9.15 -4.79 -21.40
C ALA A 163 8.80 -6.04 -20.61
N GLU A 164 9.61 -7.10 -20.70
CA GLU A 164 9.44 -8.35 -19.95
C GLU A 164 9.54 -8.13 -18.43
N VAL A 165 10.61 -7.47 -17.98
CA VAL A 165 10.81 -7.16 -16.56
C VAL A 165 9.71 -6.24 -16.03
N ALA A 166 9.29 -5.24 -16.81
CA ALA A 166 8.21 -4.35 -16.41
C ALA A 166 6.86 -5.09 -16.35
N PHE A 167 6.62 -6.05 -17.25
CA PHE A 167 5.42 -6.88 -17.26
C PHE A 167 5.34 -7.78 -16.01
N GLU A 168 6.44 -8.43 -15.64
CA GLU A 168 6.53 -9.20 -14.39
C GLU A 168 6.26 -8.29 -13.17
N GLY A 169 6.93 -7.13 -13.11
CA GLY A 169 6.81 -6.20 -12.00
C GLY A 169 5.41 -5.62 -11.81
N ILE A 170 4.66 -5.36 -12.89
CA ILE A 170 3.26 -4.94 -12.77
C ILE A 170 2.35 -6.11 -12.35
N GLY A 171 2.64 -7.34 -12.79
CA GLY A 171 1.90 -8.55 -12.42
C GLY A 171 2.00 -8.86 -10.93
N GLU A 172 3.16 -8.63 -10.33
CA GLU A 172 3.38 -8.71 -8.88
C GLU A 172 2.50 -7.71 -8.11
N VAL A 173 2.53 -6.42 -8.47
CA VAL A 173 1.77 -5.40 -7.72
C VAL A 173 0.26 -5.50 -7.94
N LEU A 174 -0.18 -6.10 -9.06
CA LEU A 174 -1.59 -6.41 -9.32
C LEU A 174 -2.05 -7.72 -8.65
N GLY A 175 -1.15 -8.49 -8.05
CA GLY A 175 -1.49 -9.77 -7.44
C GLY A 175 -1.80 -10.90 -8.43
N ILE A 176 -1.41 -10.74 -9.70
CA ILE A 176 -1.73 -11.67 -10.80
C ILE A 176 -0.65 -12.75 -10.94
N SER A 177 0.60 -12.43 -10.59
CA SER A 177 1.68 -13.42 -10.58
C SER A 177 1.46 -14.50 -9.50
N ALA A 178 1.75 -15.76 -9.84
CA ALA A 178 1.41 -16.96 -9.07
C ALA A 178 1.93 -17.01 -7.62
N ASP A 179 2.82 -16.10 -7.21
CA ASP A 179 3.41 -16.05 -5.87
C ASP A 179 2.89 -14.91 -4.97
N THR A 180 2.00 -14.05 -5.47
CA THR A 180 1.41 -13.00 -4.63
C THR A 180 0.21 -13.50 -3.86
N SER A 181 0.48 -14.08 -2.68
CA SER A 181 -0.52 -14.28 -1.63
C SER A 181 -1.28 -12.96 -1.40
N SER A 182 -2.49 -12.83 -1.94
CA SER A 182 -3.38 -11.72 -1.58
C SER A 182 -3.63 -11.81 -0.07
N LEU A 183 -3.11 -10.86 0.69
CA LEU A 183 -3.35 -10.84 2.13
C LEU A 183 -4.85 -10.74 2.40
N PRO A 184 -5.41 -11.56 3.32
CA PRO A 184 -6.79 -11.41 3.73
C PRO A 184 -7.08 -9.97 4.22
N PRO A 185 -8.30 -9.43 4.03
CA PRO A 185 -8.63 -8.06 4.41
C PRO A 185 -8.31 -7.71 5.86
N ARG A 186 -8.45 -8.69 6.78
CA ARG A 186 -8.19 -8.52 8.22
C ARG A 186 -6.80 -8.93 8.68
N ALA A 187 -5.89 -9.32 7.77
CA ALA A 187 -4.57 -9.85 8.12
C ALA A 187 -3.75 -8.90 9.01
N LEU A 188 -3.78 -7.59 8.73
CA LEU A 188 -3.05 -6.60 9.53
C LEU A 188 -3.66 -6.42 10.93
N ALA A 189 -4.99 -6.36 11.02
CA ALA A 189 -5.70 -6.24 12.29
C ALA A 189 -5.44 -7.46 13.19
N GLU A 190 -5.48 -8.66 12.62
CA GLU A 190 -5.18 -9.91 13.33
C GLU A 190 -3.72 -10.00 13.80
N ALA A 191 -2.78 -9.60 12.94
CA ALA A 191 -1.37 -9.57 13.30
C ALA A 191 -1.09 -8.55 14.42
N ASN A 192 -1.72 -7.38 14.36
CA ASN A 192 -1.66 -6.40 15.45
C ASN A 192 -2.25 -6.94 16.75
N GLY A 193 -3.37 -7.68 16.68
CA GLY A 193 -3.96 -8.34 17.85
C GLY A 193 -3.00 -9.37 18.47
N ARG A 194 -2.34 -10.19 17.66
CA ARG A 194 -1.31 -11.14 18.11
C ARG A 194 -0.10 -10.44 18.74
N PHE A 195 0.36 -9.34 18.16
CA PHE A 195 1.43 -8.52 18.71
C PHE A 195 1.05 -7.92 20.07
N ALA A 196 -0.11 -7.28 20.17
CA ALA A 196 -0.63 -6.73 21.42
C ALA A 196 -0.72 -7.79 22.52
N TYR A 197 -1.24 -8.97 22.18
CA TYR A 197 -1.30 -10.11 23.09
C TYR A 197 0.08 -10.59 23.54
N ALA A 198 1.07 -10.62 22.64
CA ALA A 198 2.45 -10.98 22.99
C ALA A 198 3.07 -9.98 23.97
N VAL A 199 2.85 -8.68 23.78
CA VAL A 199 3.32 -7.62 24.70
C VAL A 199 2.69 -7.81 26.08
N THR A 200 1.38 -8.06 26.16
CA THR A 200 0.70 -8.35 27.42
C THR A 200 1.21 -9.63 28.09
N THR A 201 1.52 -10.66 27.30
CA THR A 201 2.09 -11.92 27.81
C THR A 201 3.49 -11.71 28.39
N TYR A 202 4.30 -10.86 27.74
CA TYR A 202 5.60 -10.47 28.27
C TYR A 202 5.50 -9.71 29.58
N ALA A 203 4.59 -8.73 29.68
CA ALA A 203 4.31 -8.03 30.94
C ALA A 203 3.89 -9.00 32.05
N ARG A 204 3.03 -9.98 31.74
CA ARG A 204 2.63 -11.02 32.70
C ARG A 204 3.82 -11.86 33.15
N ALA A 205 4.66 -12.31 32.23
CA ALA A 205 5.85 -13.11 32.55
C ALA A 205 6.83 -12.38 33.49
N LEU A 206 6.98 -11.06 33.35
CA LEU A 206 7.78 -10.25 34.28
C LEU A 206 7.10 -10.07 35.64
N SER A 207 5.77 -9.97 35.67
CA SER A 207 5.01 -9.76 36.92
C SER A 207 4.90 -11.00 37.81
N ILE A 208 5.03 -12.22 37.27
CA ILE A 208 4.82 -13.47 38.04
C ILE A 208 5.79 -13.59 39.22
N THR A 209 7.04 -13.15 39.06
CA THR A 209 8.08 -13.23 40.09
C THR A 209 8.23 -11.92 40.86
N LEU A 210 7.32 -10.97 40.67
CA LEU A 210 7.40 -9.66 41.28
C LEU A 210 6.88 -9.71 42.72
N ASP A 211 7.75 -9.42 43.68
CA ASP A 211 7.35 -9.16 45.05
C ASP A 211 6.91 -7.69 45.19
N PRO A 212 5.64 -7.41 45.57
CA PRO A 212 5.15 -6.04 45.70
C PRO A 212 5.80 -5.26 46.87
N GLU A 213 6.48 -5.95 47.79
CA GLU A 213 7.23 -5.32 48.90
C GLU A 213 8.68 -5.02 48.51
N ASP A 214 9.19 -5.57 47.39
CA ASP A 214 10.50 -5.26 46.83
C ASP A 214 10.45 -4.05 45.89
N GLU A 215 10.73 -2.86 46.42
CA GLU A 215 10.78 -1.62 45.65
C GLU A 215 11.80 -1.66 44.49
N ALA A 216 12.91 -2.39 44.63
CA ALA A 216 13.92 -2.48 43.58
C ALA A 216 13.40 -3.32 42.41
N GLY A 217 12.78 -4.46 42.69
CA GLY A 217 12.09 -5.29 41.71
C GLY A 217 10.98 -4.54 40.98
N VAL A 218 10.16 -3.77 41.70
CA VAL A 218 9.10 -2.93 41.11
C VAL A 218 9.68 -1.88 40.16
N ARG A 219 10.77 -1.20 40.54
CA ARG A 219 11.43 -0.22 39.65
C ARG A 219 11.99 -0.87 38.38
N VAL A 220 12.57 -2.05 38.47
CA VAL A 220 13.08 -2.80 37.30
C VAL A 220 11.93 -3.19 36.37
N PHE A 221 10.81 -3.67 36.92
CA PHE A 221 9.61 -3.98 36.14
C PHE A 221 9.08 -2.75 35.40
N LEU A 222 8.93 -1.62 36.09
CA LEU A 222 8.46 -0.37 35.47
C LEU A 222 9.40 0.14 34.39
N ALA A 223 10.73 0.10 34.62
CA ALA A 223 11.71 0.48 33.62
C ALA A 223 11.65 -0.41 32.36
N ALA A 224 11.42 -1.71 32.53
CA ALA A 224 11.26 -2.65 31.42
C ALA A 224 9.98 -2.39 30.61
N MET A 225 8.91 -1.93 31.27
CA MET A 225 7.60 -1.68 30.65
C MET A 225 7.39 -0.26 30.14
N ALA A 226 8.22 0.71 30.57
CA ALA A 226 8.13 2.12 30.17
C ALA A 226 7.98 2.38 28.66
N PRO A 227 8.60 1.62 27.73
CA PRO A 227 8.37 1.81 26.29
C PRO A 227 6.90 1.73 25.86
N ILE A 228 6.08 0.98 26.60
CA ILE A 228 4.65 0.80 26.29
C ILE A 228 3.89 2.12 26.43
N ASP A 229 4.25 2.98 27.39
CA ASP A 229 3.46 4.16 27.75
C ASP A 229 3.36 5.17 26.61
N GLY A 230 4.43 5.32 25.81
CA GLY A 230 4.45 6.19 24.64
C GLY A 230 3.85 5.56 23.37
N ALA A 231 3.65 4.24 23.34
CA ALA A 231 3.24 3.52 22.14
C ALA A 231 1.75 3.12 22.13
N ARG A 232 1.06 3.20 23.27
CA ARG A 232 -0.37 2.88 23.38
C ARG A 232 -1.22 3.87 22.59
N VAL A 233 -2.16 3.32 21.83
CA VAL A 233 -3.21 4.12 21.21
C VAL A 233 -4.27 4.45 22.26
N VAL A 234 -4.39 5.73 22.61
CA VAL A 234 -5.42 6.24 23.52
C VAL A 234 -6.62 6.72 22.69
N PRO A 235 -7.84 6.22 22.96
CA PRO A 235 -9.05 6.70 22.31
C PRO A 235 -9.20 8.22 22.48
N GLY A 236 -9.36 8.95 21.37
CA GLY A 236 -9.50 10.42 21.36
C GLY A 236 -8.23 11.20 20.98
N ARG A 237 -7.04 10.58 20.98
CA ARG A 237 -5.79 11.22 20.49
C ARG A 237 -5.38 10.80 19.07
N ALA A 238 -6.02 9.75 18.54
CA ALA A 238 -5.66 9.13 17.25
C ALA A 238 -6.03 9.93 16.00
N LYS A 239 -6.89 10.96 16.11
CA LYS A 239 -7.32 11.78 14.95
C LYS A 239 -6.21 12.61 14.30
N ALA A 240 -5.03 12.72 14.91
CA ALA A 240 -3.93 13.55 14.38
C ALA A 240 -2.77 12.75 13.76
N ALA A 241 -2.79 11.42 13.81
CA ALA A 241 -1.65 10.59 13.35
C ALA A 241 -2.02 9.48 12.37
N ASP A 242 -3.30 9.10 12.26
CA ASP A 242 -3.78 8.02 11.37
C ASP A 242 -4.66 8.55 10.21
N GLU A 243 -4.60 9.85 9.86
CA GLU A 243 -5.28 10.37 8.65
C GLU A 243 -4.56 10.01 7.33
N GLU A 244 -3.45 9.26 7.38
CA GLU A 244 -2.86 8.64 6.20
C GLU A 244 -3.23 7.14 6.15
N PHE A 245 -4.28 6.84 5.38
CA PHE A 245 -4.63 5.52 4.82
C PHE A 245 -5.42 4.51 5.67
N GLU A 246 -6.48 4.95 6.35
CA GLU A 246 -7.67 4.09 6.54
C GLU A 246 -8.72 4.42 5.46
N ASP A 247 -8.49 3.96 4.22
CA ASP A 247 -9.62 3.72 3.31
C ASP A 247 -10.31 2.43 3.80
N GLU A 248 -11.28 2.57 4.71
CA GLU A 248 -12.29 1.54 4.87
C GLU A 248 -12.97 1.33 3.50
N PRO A 249 -13.15 0.09 3.01
CA PRO A 249 -13.99 -0.13 1.86
C PRO A 249 -15.40 0.28 2.27
N SER A 250 -15.87 1.41 1.74
CA SER A 250 -17.25 1.84 1.88
C SER A 250 -18.13 0.71 1.35
N GLU A 251 -19.01 0.17 2.19
CA GLU A 251 -20.12 -0.64 1.71
C GLU A 251 -20.85 0.18 0.62
N PRO A 252 -21.35 -0.43 -0.47
CA PRO A 252 -22.12 0.29 -1.47
C PRO A 252 -23.41 0.79 -0.80
N GLY A 253 -23.37 2.04 -0.34
CA GLY A 253 -24.54 2.76 0.11
C GLY A 253 -25.56 2.77 -1.02
N ALA A 254 -26.77 2.34 -0.69
CA ALA A 254 -27.94 2.44 -1.53
C ALA A 254 -28.02 3.82 -2.20
N PRO A 255 -28.53 3.92 -3.44
CA PRO A 255 -28.61 5.19 -4.15
C PRO A 255 -29.39 6.21 -3.31
N ASN A 256 -28.71 7.29 -2.93
CA ASN A 256 -29.32 8.46 -2.31
C ASN A 256 -30.42 8.97 -3.26
N GLU A 257 -31.67 8.93 -2.80
CA GLU A 257 -32.74 9.71 -3.39
C GLU A 257 -32.32 11.19 -3.39
N PRO A 258 -32.47 11.92 -4.51
CA PRO A 258 -32.19 13.34 -4.53
C PRO A 258 -33.17 14.05 -3.59
N THR A 259 -32.64 14.57 -2.49
CA THR A 259 -33.30 15.60 -1.68
C THR A 259 -33.80 16.71 -2.61
N SER A 260 -35.13 16.89 -2.64
CA SER A 260 -35.77 18.04 -3.28
C SER A 260 -35.22 19.34 -2.67
N PRO A 261 -34.89 20.36 -3.47
CA PRO A 261 -34.46 21.64 -2.93
C PRO A 261 -35.63 22.31 -2.20
N GLU A 262 -35.37 22.76 -0.97
CA GLU A 262 -36.26 23.66 -0.22
C GLU A 262 -36.61 24.86 -1.08
N THR A 263 -37.91 25.09 -1.23
CA THR A 263 -38.48 26.27 -1.89
C THR A 263 -38.23 27.49 -0.99
N PRO A 264 -37.60 28.58 -1.47
CA PRO A 264 -37.50 29.81 -0.69
C PRO A 264 -38.90 30.38 -0.43
N GLU A 265 -39.21 30.71 0.81
CA GLU A 265 -40.43 31.45 1.17
C GLU A 265 -40.48 32.78 0.38
N GLU A 266 -41.54 32.96 -0.41
CA GLU A 266 -41.83 34.21 -1.12
C GLU A 266 -42.20 35.30 -0.10
N ASP A 267 -41.42 36.38 -0.07
CA ASP A 267 -41.77 37.64 0.59
C ASP A 267 -42.87 38.34 -0.24
N PRO A 268 -44.10 38.52 0.28
CA PRO A 268 -45.24 38.98 -0.51
C PRO A 268 -45.18 40.46 -0.93
N ASP A 269 -44.14 41.22 -0.57
CA ASP A 269 -44.02 42.65 -0.90
C ASP A 269 -42.82 43.02 -1.80
N ALA A 270 -42.18 42.06 -2.46
CA ALA A 270 -41.12 42.37 -3.43
C ALA A 270 -41.70 42.88 -4.78
N PRO A 271 -41.27 44.05 -5.30
CA PRO A 271 -41.78 44.59 -6.56
C PRO A 271 -41.33 43.74 -7.77
N TYR A 272 -42.31 43.41 -8.63
CA TYR A 272 -42.12 42.65 -9.86
C TYR A 272 -41.13 43.32 -10.83
N VAL A 273 -40.07 42.60 -11.19
CA VAL A 273 -39.14 42.97 -12.29
C VAL A 273 -39.32 41.93 -13.41
N PRO A 274 -39.76 42.30 -14.62
CA PRO A 274 -39.86 41.37 -15.73
C PRO A 274 -38.46 40.93 -16.17
N ALA A 275 -38.26 39.63 -16.36
CA ALA A 275 -37.04 39.08 -16.93
C ALA A 275 -36.85 39.61 -18.38
N SER A 276 -35.76 40.34 -18.60
CA SER A 276 -35.33 40.75 -19.94
C SER A 276 -34.66 39.56 -20.63
N ASP A 277 -35.36 39.00 -21.62
CA ASP A 277 -34.78 38.16 -22.67
C ASP A 277 -33.91 39.05 -23.57
N ASP A 278 -32.59 38.97 -23.42
CA ASP A 278 -31.64 39.46 -24.44
C ASP A 278 -30.61 38.35 -24.73
N PRO A 279 -30.43 37.95 -26.01
CA PRO A 279 -29.48 36.92 -26.40
C PRO A 279 -28.04 37.46 -26.36
N ILE A 280 -27.14 36.74 -25.69
CA ILE A 280 -25.70 37.03 -25.72
C ILE A 280 -25.14 36.56 -27.07
N ASP A 281 -24.85 37.54 -27.93
CA ASP A 281 -24.04 37.38 -29.14
C ASP A 281 -22.60 36.99 -28.77
N ASN A 282 -22.07 35.94 -29.40
CA ASN A 282 -20.75 35.36 -29.17
C ASN A 282 -19.73 35.94 -30.17
N PRO A 283 -18.72 36.75 -29.76
CA PRO A 283 -17.87 37.48 -30.70
C PRO A 283 -16.50 36.82 -30.96
N PHE A 284 -16.41 35.50 -31.05
CA PHE A 284 -15.17 34.81 -31.45
C PHE A 284 -15.39 33.74 -32.53
N ILE A 285 -15.94 34.18 -33.67
CA ILE A 285 -15.73 33.53 -34.97
C ILE A 285 -15.30 34.59 -35.98
N THR A 286 -13.99 34.69 -36.20
CA THR A 286 -13.32 34.92 -37.50
C THR A 286 -11.87 34.54 -37.34
#